data_AF-X1W014-F1
#
_entry.id   AF-X1W014-F1
#
_cell.length_a   1.000
_cell.length_b   1.000
_cell.length_c   1.000
_cell.angle_alpha   90.00
_cell.angle_beta   90.00
_cell.angle_gamma   90.00
#
_symmetry.space_group_name_H-M   'P 1'
#
loop_
_entity.id
_entity.type
_entity.pdbx_description
1 polymer ?
#
loop_
_entity_poly.entity_id
_entity_poly.type
_entity_poly.pdbx_seq_one_letter_code
_entity_poly.pdbx_strand_id
1 'polypeptide(L)'
;GPVVVPTVSTNPATNVKETSATLNGTLVDDGNEACEVRYQYGLTTNYGTNTDWQAGKETGDTFSQLIVELVCGTLYHFRAQAKNSAGTANGNDRTLTTITPFVASKAYALSREEL
;
A
#
# COMPACT_ATOMS: atom_id res chain seq x y z
N GLY A 1 27.78 -4.90 -13.48
CA GLY A 1 27.67 -4.24 -14.80
C GLY A 1 27.46 -2.75 -14.56
N PRO A 2 26.98 -1.97 -15.55
CA PRO A 2 26.45 -0.64 -15.26
C PRO A 2 25.24 -0.73 -14.32
N VAL A 3 24.98 0.32 -13.55
CA VAL A 3 23.74 0.43 -12.78
C VAL A 3 22.59 0.70 -13.74
N VAL A 4 21.48 -0.03 -13.58
CA VAL A 4 20.26 0.12 -14.38
C VAL A 4 19.07 0.42 -13.49
N VAL A 5 18.01 0.99 -14.06
CA VAL A 5 16.77 1.27 -13.32
C VAL A 5 16.25 -0.04 -12.69
N PRO A 6 15.84 -0.04 -11.41
CA PRO A 6 15.42 -1.26 -10.73
C PRO A 6 14.08 -1.77 -11.27
N THR A 7 13.66 -2.95 -10.82
CA THR A 7 12.29 -3.45 -11.03
C THR A 7 11.63 -3.75 -9.68
N VAL A 8 10.35 -3.39 -9.53
CA VAL A 8 9.63 -3.51 -8.26
C VAL A 8 8.22 -4.01 -8.50
N SER A 9 7.75 -4.89 -7.61
CA SER A 9 6.38 -5.40 -7.60
C SER A 9 5.59 -4.76 -6.46
N THR A 10 4.39 -4.27 -6.78
CA THR A 10 3.36 -3.98 -5.79
C THR A 10 2.61 -5.27 -5.48
N ASN A 11 2.58 -5.68 -4.22
CA ASN A 11 1.89 -6.89 -3.76
C ASN A 11 0.54 -6.53 -3.10
N PRO A 12 -0.39 -7.50 -2.91
CA PRO A 12 -1.64 -7.23 -2.21
C PRO A 12 -1.43 -6.61 -0.82
N ALA A 13 -2.28 -5.66 -0.45
CA ALA A 13 -2.31 -5.13 0.90
C ALA A 13 -2.80 -6.20 1.89
N THR A 14 -2.33 -6.12 3.13
CA THR A 14 -2.73 -6.98 4.25
C THR A 14 -3.17 -6.12 5.43
N ASN A 15 -3.73 -6.75 6.48
CA ASN A 15 -4.16 -6.05 7.69
C ASN A 15 -5.06 -4.83 7.40
N VAL A 16 -5.95 -4.94 6.41
CA VAL A 16 -6.88 -3.87 6.04
C VAL A 16 -7.93 -3.74 7.14
N LYS A 17 -7.96 -2.59 7.80
CA LYS A 17 -8.87 -2.23 8.89
C LYS A 17 -9.76 -1.05 8.46
N GLU A 18 -10.53 -0.50 9.39
CA GLU A 18 -11.39 0.65 9.14
C GLU A 18 -10.59 1.90 8.73
N THR A 19 -9.44 2.15 9.36
CA THR A 19 -8.66 3.39 9.16
C THR A 19 -7.18 3.14 8.88
N SER A 20 -6.78 1.90 8.61
CA SER A 20 -5.38 1.55 8.35
C SER A 20 -5.24 0.34 7.43
N ALA A 21 -4.10 0.21 6.76
CA ALA A 21 -3.73 -0.99 6.01
C ALA A 21 -2.20 -1.16 5.97
N THR A 22 -1.73 -2.38 5.74
CA THR A 22 -0.31 -2.65 5.46
C THR A 22 -0.13 -2.85 3.96
N LEU A 23 0.66 -1.97 3.33
CA LEU A 23 1.07 -2.10 1.93
C LEU A 23 2.29 -3.01 1.83
N ASN A 24 2.34 -3.86 0.81
CA ASN A 24 3.39 -4.86 0.63
C ASN A 24 3.99 -4.81 -0.77
N GLY A 25 5.26 -5.18 -0.89
CA GLY A 25 6.02 -5.04 -2.13
C GLY A 25 7.30 -5.87 -2.09
N THR A 26 7.85 -6.09 -3.27
CA THR A 26 9.08 -6.84 -3.48
C THR A 26 9.97 -6.06 -4.45
N LEU A 27 11.23 -5.82 -4.07
CA LEU A 27 12.24 -5.35 -5.01
C LEU A 27 12.65 -6.56 -5.86
N VAL A 28 12.22 -6.57 -7.13
CA VAL A 28 12.40 -7.73 -8.02
C VAL A 28 13.82 -7.79 -8.55
N ASP A 29 14.42 -6.63 -8.85
CA ASP A 29 15.82 -6.47 -9.27
C ASP A 29 16.28 -5.07 -8.84
N ASP A 30 17.43 -4.99 -8.19
CA ASP A 30 18.04 -3.73 -7.74
C ASP A 30 18.83 -3.01 -8.83
N GLY A 31 19.06 -3.66 -9.98
CA GLY A 31 19.77 -3.07 -11.10
C GLY A 31 21.26 -2.86 -10.83
N ASN A 32 21.90 -3.71 -10.03
CA ASN A 32 23.30 -3.65 -9.57
C ASN A 32 23.60 -2.55 -8.53
N GLU A 33 22.60 -2.00 -7.85
CA GLU A 33 22.81 -1.03 -6.77
C GLU A 33 21.66 -1.08 -5.75
N ALA A 34 22.00 -1.14 -4.46
CA ALA A 34 21.00 -1.12 -3.40
C ALA A 34 20.03 0.06 -3.53
N CYS A 35 18.75 -0.23 -3.41
CA CYS A 35 17.68 0.72 -3.66
C CYS A 35 17.12 1.34 -2.38
N GLU A 36 16.52 2.50 -2.54
CA GLU A 36 15.47 3.01 -1.65
C GLU A 36 14.10 2.60 -2.19
N VAL A 37 13.17 2.22 -1.30
CA VAL A 37 11.80 1.85 -1.68
C VAL A 37 10.76 2.64 -0.89
N ARG A 38 9.59 2.86 -1.47
CA ARG A 38 8.43 3.48 -0.78
C ARG A 38 7.12 3.08 -1.44
N TYR A 39 6.01 3.61 -0.94
CA TYR A 39 4.71 3.53 -1.58
C TYR A 39 4.15 4.91 -1.91
N GLN A 40 3.36 4.96 -2.98
CA GLN A 40 2.41 6.03 -3.22
C GLN A 40 1.00 5.47 -3.05
N TYR A 41 0.09 6.25 -2.47
CA TYR A 41 -1.30 5.85 -2.31
C TYR A 41 -2.26 7.04 -2.30
N GLY A 42 -3.53 6.79 -2.61
CA GLY A 42 -4.64 7.75 -2.45
C GLY A 42 -5.93 7.31 -3.15
N LEU A 43 -6.89 8.21 -3.28
CA LEU A 43 -8.24 7.89 -3.78
C LEU A 43 -8.32 7.63 -5.29
N THR A 44 -7.26 7.95 -6.03
CA THR A 44 -7.16 7.76 -7.48
C THR A 44 -5.74 7.29 -7.82
N THR A 45 -5.51 6.89 -9.07
CA THR A 45 -4.18 6.55 -9.59
C THR A 45 -3.22 7.74 -9.69
N ASN A 46 -3.65 8.96 -9.32
CA ASN A 46 -2.75 10.08 -9.08
C ASN A 46 -2.06 9.98 -7.71
N TYR A 47 -2.53 9.08 -6.83
CA TYR A 47 -2.07 8.81 -5.47
C TYR A 47 -2.08 10.04 -4.56
N GLY A 48 -1.23 11.03 -4.78
CA GLY A 48 -1.20 12.28 -4.02
C GLY A 48 -0.48 12.18 -2.67
N THR A 49 -0.33 10.97 -2.10
CA THR A 49 0.44 10.75 -0.88
C THR A 49 1.59 9.79 -1.13
N ASN A 50 2.75 10.08 -0.52
CA ASN A 50 3.93 9.22 -0.52
C ASN A 50 4.25 8.81 0.92
N THR A 51 4.69 7.58 1.11
CA THR A 51 5.35 7.17 2.36
C THR A 51 6.82 7.61 2.33
N ASP A 52 7.48 7.58 3.48
CA ASP A 52 8.92 7.79 3.55
C ASP A 52 9.68 6.71 2.78
N TRP A 53 10.90 7.06 2.35
CA TRP A 53 11.83 6.12 1.73
C TRP A 53 12.45 5.18 2.77
N GLN A 54 12.50 3.91 2.44
CA GLN A 54 13.20 2.86 3.18
C GLN A 54 14.45 2.48 2.38
N ALA A 55 15.63 2.74 2.91
CA ALA A 55 16.90 2.49 2.22
C ALA A 55 17.43 1.05 2.40
N GLY A 56 18.41 0.68 1.59
CA GLY A 56 19.21 -0.54 1.76
C GLY A 56 18.49 -1.82 1.34
N LYS A 57 17.66 -1.75 0.30
CA LYS A 57 16.98 -2.91 -0.27
C LYS A 57 17.75 -3.48 -1.45
N GLU A 58 17.89 -4.79 -1.48
CA GLU A 58 18.55 -5.54 -2.56
C GLU A 58 17.58 -6.46 -3.29
N THR A 59 18.04 -7.02 -4.40
CA THR A 59 17.26 -7.96 -5.23
C THR A 59 16.61 -9.07 -4.39
N GLY A 60 15.29 -9.21 -4.50
CA GLY A 60 14.50 -10.21 -3.79
C GLY A 60 13.96 -9.75 -2.44
N ASP A 61 14.42 -8.61 -1.90
CA ASP A 61 13.94 -8.10 -0.63
C ASP A 61 12.45 -7.77 -0.68
N THR A 62 11.76 -8.13 0.40
CA THR A 62 10.41 -7.66 0.66
C THR A 62 10.43 -6.43 1.55
N PHE A 63 9.39 -5.61 1.42
CA PHE A 63 9.20 -4.43 2.25
C PHE A 63 7.71 -4.17 2.45
N SER A 64 7.39 -3.51 3.56
CA SER A 64 6.02 -3.18 3.90
C SER A 64 5.92 -1.82 4.57
N GLN A 65 4.74 -1.23 4.54
CA GLN A 65 4.45 0.04 5.21
C GLN A 65 3.04 0.04 5.77
N LEU A 66 2.91 0.33 7.06
CA LEU A 66 1.62 0.66 7.66
C LEU A 66 1.23 2.08 7.24
N ILE A 67 0.04 2.22 6.66
CA ILE A 67 -0.63 3.49 6.42
C ILE A 67 -1.84 3.60 7.37
N VAL A 68 -2.05 4.79 7.92
CA VAL A 68 -3.07 5.11 8.93
C VAL A 68 -3.90 6.31 8.48
N GLU A 69 -4.86 6.73 9.29
CA GLU A 69 -5.73 7.89 9.02
C GLU A 69 -6.52 7.77 7.71
N LEU A 70 -6.84 6.54 7.31
CA LEU A 70 -7.69 6.27 6.15
C LEU A 70 -9.16 6.49 6.51
N VAL A 71 -9.96 6.89 5.53
CA VAL A 71 -11.42 6.94 5.67
C VAL A 71 -11.97 5.53 5.57
N CYS A 72 -12.91 5.16 6.45
CA CYS A 72 -13.54 3.85 6.45
C CYS A 72 -14.43 3.61 5.23
N GLY A 73 -14.60 2.34 4.83
CA GLY A 73 -15.43 1.97 3.67
C GLY A 73 -14.98 2.56 2.33
N THR A 74 -13.71 2.96 2.22
CA THR A 74 -13.19 3.76 1.09
C THR A 74 -12.18 2.96 0.29
N LEU A 75 -12.28 3.04 -1.04
CA LEU A 75 -11.31 2.47 -1.97
C LEU A 75 -10.10 3.40 -2.12
N TYR A 76 -8.91 2.82 -1.96
CA TYR A 76 -7.63 3.46 -2.19
C TYR A 76 -6.84 2.72 -3.26
N HIS A 77 -6.18 3.47 -4.13
CA HIS A 77 -5.14 3.03 -5.05
C HIS A 77 -3.78 3.15 -4.39
N PHE A 78 -2.86 2.24 -4.68
CA PHE A 78 -1.48 2.30 -4.24
C PHE A 78 -0.53 1.61 -5.21
N ARG A 79 0.74 2.03 -5.20
CA ARG A 79 1.84 1.37 -5.90
C ARG A 79 3.14 1.46 -5.13
N ALA A 80 4.00 0.46 -5.28
CA ALA A 80 5.38 0.49 -4.82
C ALA A 80 6.26 1.33 -5.76
N GLN A 81 7.30 1.95 -5.21
CA GLN A 81 8.38 2.57 -5.96
C GLN A 81 9.73 2.05 -5.46
N ALA A 82 10.69 1.93 -6.36
CA ALA A 82 12.09 1.67 -6.05
C ALA A 82 12.98 2.68 -6.78
N LYS A 83 14.04 3.14 -6.13
CA LYS A 83 14.95 4.14 -6.67
C LYS A 83 16.41 3.78 -6.38
N ASN A 84 17.23 3.85 -7.40
CA ASN A 84 18.69 3.85 -7.32
C ASN A 84 19.25 5.03 -8.13
N SER A 85 20.57 5.09 -8.34
CA SER A 85 21.24 6.18 -9.08
C SER A 85 20.87 6.23 -10.56
N ALA A 86 20.44 5.11 -11.16
CA ALA A 86 20.00 5.07 -12.56
C ALA A 86 18.57 5.58 -12.75
N GLY A 87 17.73 5.57 -11.71
CA GLY A 87 16.41 6.17 -11.76
C GLY A 87 15.40 5.58 -10.78
N THR A 88 14.11 5.88 -11.02
CA THR A 88 12.99 5.37 -10.23
C THR A 88 12.09 4.48 -11.07
N ALA A 89 11.79 3.30 -10.56
CA ALA A 89 10.81 2.38 -11.11
C ALA A 89 9.51 2.42 -10.31
N ASN A 90 8.39 2.18 -11.00
CA ASN A 90 7.07 2.08 -10.41
C ASN A 90 6.55 0.66 -10.58
N GLY A 91 6.00 0.10 -9.51
CA GLY A 91 5.21 -1.13 -9.59
C GLY A 91 3.83 -0.88 -10.18
N ASN A 92 3.08 -1.96 -10.39
CA ASN A 92 1.70 -1.88 -10.87
C ASN A 92 0.78 -1.25 -9.83
N ASP A 93 -0.29 -0.62 -10.31
CA ASP A 93 -1.38 -0.15 -9.45
C ASP A 93 -2.09 -1.34 -8.79
N ARG A 94 -2.43 -1.19 -7.51
CA ARG A 94 -3.32 -2.08 -6.78
C ARG A 94 -4.29 -1.26 -5.96
N THR A 95 -5.38 -1.91 -5.56
CA THR A 95 -6.41 -1.29 -4.73
C THR A 95 -6.57 -2.02 -3.40
N LEU A 96 -6.99 -1.29 -2.38
CA LEU A 96 -7.54 -1.82 -1.14
C LEU A 96 -8.81 -1.05 -0.78
N THR A 97 -9.74 -1.69 -0.08
CA THR A 97 -10.95 -1.04 0.44
C THR A 97 -10.96 -1.21 1.95
N THR A 98 -10.95 -0.09 2.68
CA THR A 98 -11.03 -0.11 4.15
C THR A 98 -12.38 -0.66 4.60
N ILE A 99 -12.39 -1.26 5.80
CA ILE A 99 -13.60 -1.85 6.36
C ILE A 99 -14.62 -0.74 6.67
N THR A 100 -15.89 -0.96 6.35
CA THR A 100 -16.99 -0.10 6.80
C THR A 100 -17.29 -0.37 8.28
N PRO A 101 -17.45 0.66 9.13
CA PRO A 101 -17.87 0.44 10.50
C PRO A 101 -19.21 -0.27 10.50
N PHE A 102 -19.36 -1.28 11.35
CA PHE A 102 -20.65 -1.94 11.53
C PHE A 102 -21.61 -0.95 12.20
N VAL A 103 -22.58 -0.45 11.44
CA VAL A 103 -23.69 0.32 12.01
C VAL A 103 -24.82 -0.63 12.33
N ALA A 104 -24.97 -0.99 13.61
CA ALA A 104 -26.20 -1.63 14.08
C ALA A 104 -27.34 -0.61 13.91
N SER A 105 -28.13 -0.74 12.84
CA SER A 105 -29.31 0.10 12.69
C SER A 105 -30.26 -0.12 13.88
N LYS A 106 -30.90 0.96 14.35
CA LYS A 106 -31.91 0.91 15.42
C LYS A 106 -33.06 -0.08 15.14
N ALA A 107 -33.23 -0.47 13.87
CA ALA A 107 -34.17 -1.51 13.44
C ALA A 107 -33.84 -2.91 13.99
N TYR A 108 -32.57 -3.19 14.34
CA TYR A 108 -32.17 -4.46 14.97
C TYR A 108 -32.42 -4.51 16.48
N ALA A 109 -32.55 -3.35 17.14
CA ALA A 109 -32.76 -3.26 18.59
C ALA A 109 -34.25 -3.34 18.99
N LEU A 110 -35.16 -3.00 18.08
CA LEU A 110 -36.62 -2.96 18.35
C LEU A 110 -37.35 -4.27 18.04
N SER A 111 -36.68 -5.30 17.50
CA SER A 111 -37.33 -6.59 17.19
C SER A 111 -37.26 -7.62 18.32
N ARG A 112 -36.80 -7.23 19.52
CA ARG A 112 -36.63 -8.15 20.67
C ARG A 112 -37.40 -7.74 21.94
N GLU A 113 -38.32 -6.79 21.83
CA GLU A 113 -39.17 -6.35 22.95
C GLU A 113 -40.66 -6.67 22.77
N GLU A 114 -41.04 -7.53 21.80
CA GLU A 114 -42.46 -7.91 21.58
C GLU A 114 -42.76 -9.42 21.55
N LEU A 115 -42.15 -10.24 22.42
CA LEU A 115 -42.75 -11.53 22.85
C LEU A 115 -42.37 -11.90 24.28
#